data_AF-A0A536JRB3-F1
#
_entry.id   AF-A0A536JRB3-F1
#
_cell.length_a   1.000
_cell.length_b   1.000
_cell.length_c   1.000
_cell.angle_alpha   90.00
_cell.angle_beta   90.00
_cell.angle_gamma   90.00
#
_symmetry.space_group_name_H-M   'P 1'
#
loop_
_entity.id
_entity.type
_entity.pdbx_description
1 polymer ?
#
loop_
_entity_poly.entity_id
_entity_poly.type
_entity_poly.pdbx_seq_one_letter_code
_entity_poly.pdbx_strand_id
1 'polypeptide(L)'
;MKSLTMEEPDNLFPARRDAVLYLIGLGGFWGGVAVLLIAADAALPSFVVVVFSGLAIACAFLHMSTTRKFEGRLTGRPVRPWPFGYASFRTQVIATLPSTVMAAAQRLKWNAIVVTAATYSMLVIGLIALIAWPTTR
;
A
#
# COMPACT_ATOMS: atom_id res chain seq x y z
N MET A 1 0.28 -29.09 9.29
CA MET A 1 0.81 -27.78 8.80
C MET A 1 0.15 -27.50 7.45
N LYS A 2 -0.73 -26.49 7.35
CA LYS A 2 -1.30 -26.09 6.05
C LYS A 2 -0.15 -25.48 5.24
N SER A 3 0.21 -26.15 4.14
CA SER A 3 1.16 -25.65 3.16
C SER A 3 0.82 -24.20 2.83
N LEU A 4 1.79 -23.30 2.98
CA LEU A 4 1.76 -21.97 2.39
C LEU A 4 1.96 -22.14 0.87
N THR A 5 1.05 -22.85 0.20
CA THR A 5 0.95 -22.77 -1.24
C THR A 5 0.69 -21.31 -1.55
N MET A 6 1.61 -20.66 -2.28
CA MET A 6 1.39 -19.36 -2.89
C MET A 6 -0.05 -19.35 -3.43
N GLU A 7 -0.94 -18.58 -2.81
CA GLU A 7 -2.26 -18.37 -3.39
C GLU A 7 -2.01 -17.83 -4.79
N GLU A 8 -2.53 -18.54 -5.79
CA GLU A 8 -2.38 -18.18 -7.18
C GLU A 8 -2.79 -16.70 -7.35
N PRO A 9 -2.02 -15.88 -8.09
CA PRO A 9 -2.25 -14.42 -8.15
C PRO A 9 -3.68 -14.04 -8.56
N ASP A 10 -4.37 -14.93 -9.30
CA ASP A 10 -5.77 -14.78 -9.67
C ASP A 10 -6.75 -14.97 -8.50
N ASN A 11 -6.39 -15.70 -7.45
CA ASN A 11 -7.21 -15.87 -6.24
C ASN A 11 -7.18 -14.63 -5.33
N LEU A 12 -6.03 -13.96 -5.24
CA LEU A 12 -5.83 -12.77 -4.41
C LEU A 12 -6.49 -11.52 -5.04
N PHE A 13 -6.41 -11.40 -6.36
CA PHE A 13 -6.93 -10.25 -7.12
C PHE A 13 -7.81 -10.69 -8.30
N PRO A 14 -9.09 -11.02 -8.07
CA PRO A 14 -9.96 -11.54 -9.12
C PRO A 14 -10.16 -10.56 -10.28
N ALA A 15 -10.28 -9.27 -9.99
CA ALA A 15 -10.35 -8.22 -11.01
C ALA A 15 -9.00 -7.49 -11.12
N ARG A 16 -8.57 -7.21 -12.36
CA ARG A 16 -7.40 -6.34 -12.61
C ARG A 16 -7.55 -4.98 -11.93
N ARG A 17 -8.78 -4.45 -11.89
CA ARG A 17 -9.10 -3.20 -11.19
C ARG A 17 -8.70 -3.25 -9.72
N ASP A 18 -8.92 -4.36 -9.02
CA ASP A 18 -8.57 -4.47 -7.59
C ASP A 18 -7.05 -4.48 -7.40
N ALA A 19 -6.30 -5.15 -8.28
CA ALA A 19 -4.84 -5.12 -8.28
C ALA A 19 -4.28 -3.70 -8.54
N VAL A 20 -4.85 -2.97 -9.52
CA VAL A 20 -4.48 -1.57 -9.79
C VAL A 20 -4.76 -0.69 -8.57
N LEU A 21 -5.96 -0.75 -8.02
CA LEU A 21 -6.35 0.08 -6.88
C LEU A 21 -5.50 -0.22 -5.64
N TYR A 22 -5.12 -1.49 -5.45
CA TYR A 22 -4.25 -1.90 -4.37
C TYR A 22 -2.84 -1.31 -4.52
N LEU A 23 -2.24 -1.42 -5.72
CA LEU A 23 -0.90 -0.87 -5.98
C LEU A 23 -0.88 0.67 -5.91
N ILE A 24 -1.91 1.34 -6.45
CA ILE A 24 -2.06 2.80 -6.35
C ILE A 24 -2.26 3.23 -4.90
N GLY A 25 -3.09 2.51 -4.14
CA GLY A 25 -3.34 2.81 -2.73
C GLY A 25 -2.08 2.65 -1.89
N LEU A 26 -1.40 1.50 -2.00
CA LEU A 26 -0.20 1.19 -1.23
C LEU A 26 0.98 2.09 -1.64
N GLY A 27 1.30 2.14 -2.93
CA GLY A 27 2.41 2.93 -3.46
C GLY A 27 2.18 4.43 -3.31
N GLY A 28 0.97 4.91 -3.57
CA GLY A 28 0.64 6.32 -3.42
C GLY A 28 0.62 6.77 -1.96
N PHE A 29 0.25 5.91 -1.01
CA PHE A 29 0.34 6.22 0.42
C PHE A 29 1.80 6.35 0.86
N TRP A 30 2.62 5.32 0.64
CA TRP A 30 4.03 5.36 1.06
C TRP A 30 4.86 6.39 0.30
N GLY A 31 4.61 6.54 -1.00
CA GLY A 31 5.21 7.60 -1.82
C GLY A 31 4.78 8.99 -1.36
N GLY A 32 3.51 9.18 -1.03
CA GLY A 32 3.00 10.45 -0.48
C GLY A 32 3.65 10.79 0.86
N VAL A 33 3.75 9.82 1.78
CA VAL A 33 4.45 9.99 3.07
C VAL A 33 5.92 10.35 2.85
N ALA A 34 6.63 9.66 1.97
CA ALA A 34 8.02 9.97 1.66
C ALA A 34 8.19 11.39 1.13
N VAL A 35 7.33 11.82 0.19
CA VAL A 35 7.34 13.19 -0.34
C VAL A 35 7.04 14.22 0.76
N LEU A 36 6.09 13.95 1.67
CA LEU A 36 5.77 14.87 2.76
C LEU A 36 6.95 15.07 3.71
N LEU A 37 7.66 14.00 4.06
CA LEU A 37 8.86 14.07 4.90
C LEU A 37 9.96 14.86 4.19
N ILE A 38 10.22 14.60 2.90
CA ILE A 38 11.20 15.35 2.13
C ILE A 38 10.79 16.83 2.00
N ALA A 39 9.51 17.09 1.72
CA ALA A 39 8.98 18.44 1.54
C ALA A 39 9.15 19.29 2.79
N ALA A 40 8.97 18.66 3.95
CA ALA A 40 9.07 19.36 5.21
C ALA A 40 10.55 19.60 5.63
N ASP A 41 11.51 18.78 5.14
CA ASP A 41 12.95 18.92 5.40
C ASP A 41 13.55 19.98 4.45
N ALA A 42 13.14 19.95 3.18
CA ALA A 42 13.53 20.93 2.17
C ALA A 42 12.75 22.26 2.25
N ALA A 43 11.94 22.47 3.30
CA ALA A 43 11.10 23.67 3.49
C ALA A 43 10.29 24.07 2.24
N LEU A 44 9.72 23.07 1.53
CA LEU A 44 8.96 23.30 0.32
C LEU A 44 7.71 24.15 0.59
N PRO A 45 7.18 24.85 -0.44
CA PRO A 45 5.98 25.66 -0.30
C PRO A 45 4.79 24.86 0.25
N SER A 46 3.98 25.52 1.08
CA SER A 46 2.83 24.90 1.76
C SER A 46 1.83 24.23 0.80
N PHE A 47 1.66 24.74 -0.41
CA PHE A 47 0.77 24.12 -1.41
C PHE A 47 1.23 22.70 -1.81
N VAL A 48 2.54 22.44 -1.83
CA VAL A 48 3.10 21.11 -2.12
C VAL A 48 2.69 20.15 -1.02
N VAL A 49 2.89 20.56 0.24
CA VAL A 49 2.52 19.77 1.43
C VAL A 49 1.03 19.46 1.43
N VAL A 50 0.17 20.45 1.14
CA VAL A 50 -1.29 20.26 1.08
C VAL A 50 -1.68 19.25 0.01
N VAL A 51 -1.14 19.37 -1.21
CA VAL A 51 -1.46 18.45 -2.33
C VAL A 51 -1.05 17.02 -2.00
N PHE A 52 0.19 16.82 -1.53
CA PHE A 52 0.68 15.47 -1.21
C PHE A 52 0.02 14.88 0.04
N SER A 53 -0.43 15.73 0.99
CA SER A 53 -1.23 15.27 2.13
C SER A 53 -2.59 14.74 1.67
N GLY A 54 -3.28 15.49 0.82
CA GLY A 54 -4.54 15.04 0.22
C GLY A 54 -4.38 13.75 -0.56
N LEU A 55 -3.30 13.63 -1.35
CA LEU A 55 -3.00 12.42 -2.10
C LEU A 55 -2.71 11.23 -1.19
N ALA A 56 -1.87 11.40 -0.16
CA ALA A 56 -1.54 10.35 0.80
C ALA A 56 -2.81 9.85 1.52
N ILE A 57 -3.69 10.76 1.94
CA ILE A 57 -4.97 10.43 2.58
C ILE A 57 -5.89 9.66 1.62
N ALA A 58 -6.04 10.13 0.37
CA ALA A 58 -6.86 9.44 -0.63
C ALA A 58 -6.33 8.03 -0.92
N CYS A 59 -5.01 7.89 -1.07
CA CYS A 59 -4.35 6.59 -1.25
C CYS A 59 -4.48 5.68 -0.02
N ALA A 60 -4.44 6.23 1.20
CA ALA A 60 -4.72 5.47 2.41
C ALA A 60 -6.14 4.90 2.40
N PHE A 61 -7.15 5.71 2.03
CA PHE A 61 -8.53 5.23 1.90
C PHE A 61 -8.67 4.16 0.81
N LEU A 62 -8.01 4.33 -0.34
CA LEU A 62 -7.97 3.32 -1.39
C LEU A 62 -7.33 2.01 -0.89
N HIS A 63 -6.18 2.10 -0.22
CA HIS A 63 -5.50 0.94 0.34
C HIS A 63 -6.40 0.21 1.35
N MET A 64 -6.99 0.94 2.30
CA MET A 64 -7.93 0.37 3.28
C MET A 64 -9.15 -0.29 2.63
N SER A 65 -9.71 0.31 1.58
CA SER A 65 -10.81 -0.29 0.82
C SER A 65 -10.40 -1.62 0.19
N THR A 66 -9.22 -1.67 -0.44
CA THR A 66 -8.70 -2.90 -1.08
C THR A 66 -8.32 -3.96 -0.06
N THR A 67 -7.72 -3.61 1.08
CA THR A 67 -7.37 -4.53 2.16
C THR A 67 -8.61 -5.13 2.82
N ARG A 68 -9.74 -4.44 2.85
CA ARG A 68 -11.01 -5.00 3.33
C ARG A 68 -11.63 -5.99 2.35
N LYS A 69 -11.58 -5.70 1.04
CA LYS A 69 -11.96 -6.68 0.03
C LYS A 69 -11.08 -7.93 0.13
N PHE A 70 -9.79 -7.71 0.37
CA PHE A 70 -8.78 -8.75 0.56
C PHE A 70 -9.09 -9.63 1.79
N GLU A 71 -9.46 -9.05 2.93
CA GLU A 71 -9.91 -9.83 4.10
C GLU A 71 -11.12 -10.72 3.79
N GLY A 72 -12.09 -10.17 3.05
CA GLY A 72 -13.27 -10.94 2.65
C GLY A 72 -12.92 -12.19 1.83
N ARG A 73 -11.82 -12.14 1.07
CA ARG A 73 -11.30 -13.27 0.31
C ARG A 73 -10.54 -14.26 1.19
N LEU A 74 -9.64 -13.76 2.04
CA LEU A 74 -8.84 -14.60 2.93
C LEU A 74 -9.67 -15.35 3.98
N THR A 75 -10.74 -14.72 4.47
CA THR A 75 -11.55 -15.26 5.58
C THR A 75 -12.87 -15.88 5.12
N GLY A 76 -13.28 -15.63 3.88
CA GLY A 76 -14.59 -16.03 3.35
C GLY A 76 -15.77 -15.31 4.01
N ARG A 77 -15.52 -14.29 4.85
CA ARG A 77 -16.56 -13.54 5.57
C ARG A 77 -16.56 -12.08 5.14
N PRO A 78 -17.72 -11.47 4.89
CA PRO A 78 -17.78 -10.06 4.55
C PRO A 78 -17.32 -9.20 5.73
N VAL A 79 -16.45 -8.24 5.46
CA VAL A 79 -16.08 -7.22 6.45
C VAL A 79 -17.27 -6.28 6.64
N ARG A 80 -17.52 -5.86 7.89
CA ARG A 80 -18.56 -4.85 8.18
C ARG A 80 -18.40 -3.61 7.29
N PRO A 81 -19.50 -2.94 6.89
CA PRO A 81 -19.45 -1.75 6.06
C PRO A 81 -18.71 -0.60 6.75
N TRP A 82 -18.17 0.33 5.95
CA TRP A 82 -17.42 1.48 6.47
C TRP A 82 -18.40 2.45 7.18
N PRO A 83 -18.08 3.05 8.34
CA PRO A 83 -16.82 3.02 9.09
C PRO A 83 -16.62 1.91 10.12
N PHE A 84 -17.56 0.97 10.26
CA PHE A 84 -17.64 0.08 11.42
C PHE A 84 -16.91 -1.26 11.26
N GLY A 85 -16.02 -1.39 10.28
CA GLY A 85 -15.29 -2.62 9.97
C GLY A 85 -13.91 -2.35 9.38
N TYR A 86 -12.88 -2.80 10.10
CA TYR A 86 -11.48 -2.76 9.66
C TYR A 86 -11.00 -4.14 9.30
N ALA A 87 -10.03 -4.19 8.38
CA ALA A 87 -9.29 -5.40 8.13
C ALA A 87 -8.55 -5.86 9.40
N SER A 88 -8.61 -7.15 9.74
CA SER A 88 -7.80 -7.71 10.81
C SER A 88 -6.32 -7.40 10.62
N PHE A 89 -5.59 -7.27 11.73
CA PHE A 89 -4.14 -7.00 11.71
C PHE A 89 -3.38 -8.01 10.83
N ARG A 90 -3.76 -9.29 10.90
CA ARG A 90 -3.20 -10.34 10.04
C ARG A 90 -3.36 -10.02 8.55
N THR A 91 -4.54 -9.55 8.14
CA THR A 91 -4.81 -9.16 6.76
C THR A 91 -3.97 -7.96 6.36
N GLN A 92 -3.82 -6.97 7.24
CA GLN A 92 -3.00 -5.79 6.97
C GLN A 92 -1.54 -6.19 6.73
N VAL A 93 -0.98 -7.07 7.57
CA VAL A 93 0.38 -7.60 7.39
C VAL A 93 0.52 -8.33 6.07
N ILE A 94 -0.42 -9.23 5.72
CA ILE A 94 -0.40 -9.96 4.45
C ILE A 94 -0.49 -8.98 3.28
N ALA A 95 -1.36 -7.96 3.37
CA ALA A 95 -1.53 -6.94 2.36
C ALA A 95 -0.28 -6.06 2.16
N THR A 96 0.70 -6.09 3.07
CA THR A 96 1.98 -5.40 2.92
C THR A 96 3.15 -6.35 2.71
N LEU A 97 2.91 -7.63 2.40
CA LEU A 97 3.98 -8.58 2.06
C LEU A 97 4.43 -8.40 0.60
N PRO A 98 5.72 -8.66 0.30
CA PRO A 98 6.23 -8.57 -1.07
C PRO A 98 5.50 -9.53 -2.01
N SER A 99 5.13 -10.71 -1.51
CA SER A 99 4.36 -11.70 -2.26
C SER A 99 3.01 -11.17 -2.75
N THR A 100 2.33 -10.34 -1.96
CA THR A 100 1.03 -9.75 -2.32
C THR A 100 1.19 -8.66 -3.37
N VAL A 101 2.26 -7.85 -3.26
CA VAL A 101 2.63 -6.86 -4.29
C VAL A 101 2.99 -7.54 -5.61
N MET A 102 3.77 -8.63 -5.54
CA MET A 102 4.10 -9.44 -6.70
C MET A 102 2.86 -10.06 -7.33
N ALA A 103 1.93 -10.59 -6.54
CA ALA A 103 0.68 -11.16 -7.03
C ALA A 103 -0.18 -10.10 -7.75
N ALA A 104 -0.28 -8.88 -7.19
CA ALA A 104 -0.98 -7.78 -7.85
C ALA A 104 -0.30 -7.39 -9.18
N ALA A 105 1.02 -7.33 -9.23
CA ALA A 105 1.76 -7.02 -10.44
C ALA A 105 1.62 -8.12 -11.52
N GLN A 106 1.70 -9.38 -11.13
CA GLN A 106 1.47 -10.54 -12.01
C GLN A 106 0.06 -10.50 -12.60
N ARG A 107 -0.95 -10.14 -11.80
CA ARG A 107 -2.34 -9.98 -12.27
C ARG A 107 -2.46 -8.92 -13.37
N LEU A 108 -1.63 -7.89 -13.33
CA LEU A 108 -1.56 -6.83 -14.35
C LEU A 108 -0.65 -7.17 -15.54
N LYS A 109 -0.02 -8.34 -15.54
CA LYS A 109 1.03 -8.72 -16.50
C LYS A 109 2.21 -7.73 -16.50
N TRP A 110 2.49 -7.13 -15.35
CA TRP A 110 3.65 -6.26 -15.16
C TRP A 110 4.82 -7.07 -14.61
N ASN A 111 6.03 -6.52 -14.74
CA ASN A 111 7.21 -7.14 -14.13
C ASN A 111 7.10 -7.05 -12.60
N ALA A 112 6.78 -8.18 -11.96
CA ALA A 112 6.51 -8.26 -10.53
C ALA A 112 7.72 -7.83 -9.68
N ILE A 113 8.94 -8.10 -10.14
CA ILE A 113 10.16 -7.71 -9.44
C ILE A 113 10.30 -6.19 -9.44
N VAL A 114 10.13 -5.56 -10.61
CA VAL A 114 10.24 -4.09 -10.76
C VAL A 114 9.18 -3.38 -9.93
N VAL A 115 7.92 -3.82 -9.98
CA VAL A 115 6.82 -3.21 -9.22
C VAL A 115 7.05 -3.35 -7.71
N THR A 116 7.50 -4.52 -7.28
CA THR A 116 7.81 -4.77 -5.86
C THR A 116 8.98 -3.92 -5.41
N ALA A 117 10.08 -3.91 -6.15
CA ALA A 117 11.23 -3.06 -5.87
C ALA A 117 10.84 -1.60 -5.75
N ALA A 118 10.09 -1.05 -6.73
CA ALA A 118 9.63 0.33 -6.71
C ALA A 118 8.77 0.65 -5.46
N THR A 119 7.82 -0.24 -5.13
CA THR A 119 6.94 -0.06 -3.96
C THR A 119 7.73 -0.03 -2.66
N TYR A 120 8.69 -0.95 -2.48
CA TYR A 120 9.50 -1.00 -1.27
C TYR A 120 10.57 0.08 -1.23
N SER A 121 11.11 0.52 -2.38
CA SER A 121 12.00 1.68 -2.43
C SER A 121 11.31 2.94 -1.90
N MET A 122 10.03 3.16 -2.20
CA MET A 122 9.28 4.29 -1.63
C MET A 122 9.18 4.22 -0.10
N LEU A 123 8.91 3.02 0.43
CA LEU A 123 8.87 2.79 1.87
C LEU A 123 10.24 3.02 2.53
N VAL A 124 11.31 2.53 1.93
CA VAL A 124 12.69 2.72 2.42
C VAL A 124 13.08 4.19 2.39
N ILE A 125 12.78 4.91 1.31
CA ILE A 125 13.05 6.36 1.22
C ILE A 125 12.28 7.11 2.30
N GLY A 126 11.00 6.78 2.51
CA GLY A 126 10.20 7.38 3.58
C GLY A 126 10.78 7.11 4.98
N LEU A 127 11.25 5.89 5.23
CA LEU A 127 11.93 5.54 6.49
C LEU A 127 13.23 6.32 6.68
N ILE A 128 14.06 6.43 5.65
CA ILE A 128 15.30 7.21 5.69
C ILE A 128 14.99 8.68 5.99
N ALA A 129 14.02 9.27 5.28
CA ALA A 129 13.60 10.65 5.52
C ALA A 129 13.08 10.86 6.94
N LEU A 130 12.32 9.90 7.49
CA LEU A 130 11.82 9.94 8.86
C LEU A 130 12.95 9.86 9.90
N ILE A 131 13.95 9.01 9.67
CA ILE A 131 15.09 8.83 10.57
C ILE A 131 16.04 10.04 10.51
N ALA A 132 16.22 10.65 9.34
CA ALA A 132 17.06 11.83 9.16
C ALA A 132 16.41 13.11 9.71
N TRP A 133 15.09 13.13 9.84
CA TRP A 133 14.28 14.28 10.28
C TRP A 133 14.71 15.00 11.58
N PRO A 134 15.14 14.30 12.67
CA PRO A 134 15.59 14.97 13.88
C PRO A 134 17.08 15.34 13.85
N THR A 135 17.83 14.95 12.83
CA THR A 135 19.29 15.20 12.76
C THR A 135 19.68 16.45 11.96
N THR A 136 18.73 17.09 11.28
CA THR A 136 18.98 18.25 10.39
C THR A 136 18.49 19.60 10.95
N ARG A 137 18.05 19.65 12.21
CA ARG A 137 17.62 20.89 12.90
C ARG A 137 18.60 21.33 13.98
#